data_AF-A0A7L0CZE6-F1
#
_entry.id   AF-A0A7L0CZE6-F1
#
_cell.length_a   1.000
_cell.length_b   1.000
_cell.length_c   1.000
_cell.angle_alpha   90.00
_cell.angle_beta   90.00
_cell.angle_gamma   90.00
#
_symmetry.space_group_name_H-M   'P 1'
#
loop_
_entity.id
_entity.type
_entity.pdbx_description
1 polymer ?
#
loop_
_entity_poly.entity_id
_entity_poly.type
_entity_poly.pdbx_seq_one_letter_code
_entity_poly.pdbx_strand_id
1 'polypeptide(L)'
;QQKNICLTSWRIKVLDGNTAICVEGKRKGMKDLPWHSNAIVERMAPNQVRTSSGNVYLLQGTMDSVAMRKEGFPYRFIKRFMYGFSKRWKEYVEEFLEERR
;
A
#
# COMPACT_ATOMS: atom_id res chain seq x y z
N GLN A 1 -18.94 -8.89 5.37
CA GLN A 1 -18.00 -9.49 6.36
C GLN A 1 -16.63 -8.85 6.18
N GLN A 2 -16.02 -8.34 7.26
CA GLN A 2 -14.67 -7.78 7.25
C GLN A 2 -13.66 -8.92 7.26
N LYS A 3 -12.81 -9.03 6.22
CA LYS A 3 -11.71 -10.00 6.20
C LYS A 3 -10.42 -9.33 6.66
N ASN A 4 -9.75 -9.94 7.63
CA ASN A 4 -8.39 -9.57 8.03
C ASN A 4 -7.41 -10.33 7.13
N ILE A 5 -6.67 -9.60 6.31
CA ILE A 5 -5.72 -10.14 5.34
C ILE A 5 -4.31 -9.73 5.76
N CYS A 6 -3.37 -10.67 5.79
CA CYS A 6 -1.97 -10.36 6.06
C CYS A 6 -1.17 -10.43 4.76
N LEU A 7 -0.44 -9.36 4.45
CA LEU A 7 0.47 -9.29 3.29
C LEU A 7 1.92 -9.21 3.75
N THR A 8 2.75 -10.04 3.15
CA THR A 8 4.22 -9.92 3.21
C THR A 8 4.75 -9.42 1.87
N SER A 9 6.02 -8.98 1.82
CA SER A 9 6.64 -8.45 0.59
C SER A 9 5.75 -7.38 -0.07
N TRP A 10 5.18 -6.50 0.76
CA TRP A 10 4.09 -5.64 0.33
C TRP A 10 4.63 -4.38 -0.35
N ARG A 11 3.85 -3.80 -1.26
CA ARG A 11 4.18 -2.56 -1.97
C ARG A 11 2.93 -1.71 -2.22
N ILE A 12 3.13 -0.46 -2.59
CA ILE A 12 2.05 0.43 -3.02
C ILE A 12 1.97 0.39 -4.55
N LYS A 13 0.74 0.35 -5.08
CA LYS A 13 0.45 0.58 -6.48
C LYS A 13 -0.47 1.79 -6.61
N VAL A 14 -0.29 2.54 -7.69
CA VAL A 14 -1.26 3.55 -8.12
C VAL A 14 -2.34 2.84 -8.91
N LEU A 15 -3.61 3.11 -8.58
CA LEU A 15 -4.75 2.63 -9.35
C LEU A 15 -4.92 3.47 -10.63
N ASP A 16 -5.57 2.87 -11.62
CA ASP A 16 -5.75 3.48 -12.94
C ASP A 16 -6.32 4.91 -12.83
N GLY A 17 -5.73 5.83 -13.61
CA GLY A 17 -6.09 7.25 -13.62
C GLY A 17 -5.43 8.11 -12.54
N ASN A 18 -4.43 7.62 -11.79
CA ASN A 18 -3.70 8.39 -10.78
C ASN A 18 -4.60 9.05 -9.72
N THR A 19 -5.69 8.38 -9.32
CA THR A 19 -6.68 8.91 -8.36
C THR A 19 -6.56 8.33 -6.95
N ALA A 20 -6.02 7.13 -6.83
CA ALA A 20 -5.93 6.41 -5.56
C ALA A 20 -4.76 5.43 -5.56
N ILE A 21 -4.47 4.88 -4.39
CA ILE A 21 -3.47 3.82 -4.23
C ILE A 21 -4.09 2.56 -3.64
N CYS A 22 -3.47 1.43 -3.92
CA CYS A 22 -3.75 0.14 -3.30
C CYS A 22 -2.45 -0.47 -2.74
N VAL A 23 -2.59 -1.60 -2.04
CA VAL A 23 -1.46 -2.43 -1.62
C VAL A 23 -1.45 -3.74 -2.38
N GLU A 24 -0.27 -4.15 -2.81
CA GLU A 24 0.00 -5.48 -3.35
C GLU A 24 0.95 -6.23 -2.42
N GLY A 25 0.99 -7.55 -2.52
CA GLY A 25 1.96 -8.37 -1.80
C GLY A 25 1.63 -9.85 -1.90
N LYS A 26 2.27 -10.64 -1.03
CA LYS A 26 2.00 -12.08 -0.90
C LYS A 26 1.05 -12.32 0.26
N ARG A 27 -0.11 -12.92 -0.02
CA ARG A 27 -1.12 -13.18 1.02
C ARG A 27 -0.76 -14.41 1.84
N LYS A 28 -0.56 -14.20 3.16
CA LYS A 28 -0.28 -15.30 4.09
C LYS A 28 -1.44 -16.29 4.11
N GLY A 29 -1.12 -17.58 4.04
CA GLY A 29 -2.10 -18.68 4.07
C GLY A 29 -2.72 -19.03 2.71
N MET A 30 -2.37 -18.32 1.64
CA MET A 30 -2.80 -18.63 0.25
C MET A 30 -1.59 -19.01 -0.61
N LYS A 31 -0.72 -19.91 -0.11
CA LYS A 31 0.52 -20.35 -0.79
C LYS A 31 1.38 -19.18 -1.30
N ASP A 32 1.36 -18.06 -0.57
CA ASP A 32 2.05 -16.82 -0.92
C ASP A 32 1.77 -16.30 -2.34
N LEU A 33 0.56 -16.57 -2.84
CA LEU A 33 0.09 -16.05 -4.12
C LEU A 33 0.13 -14.51 -4.13
N PRO A 34 0.48 -13.91 -5.28
CA PRO A 34 0.33 -12.49 -5.49
C PRO A 34 -1.11 -12.06 -5.22
N TRP A 35 -1.24 -10.96 -4.48
CA TRP A 35 -2.51 -10.39 -4.10
C TRP A 35 -2.50 -8.88 -4.33
N HIS A 36 -3.64 -8.34 -4.72
CA HIS A 36 -3.87 -6.91 -4.93
C HIS A 36 -5.14 -6.51 -4.17
N SER A 37 -5.09 -5.38 -3.45
CA SER A 37 -6.23 -4.85 -2.69
C SER A 37 -7.05 -3.86 -3.51
N ASN A 38 -8.28 -3.56 -3.08
CA ASN A 38 -8.95 -2.32 -3.53
C ASN A 38 -8.23 -1.07 -2.99
N ALA A 39 -8.71 0.12 -3.36
CA ALA A 39 -8.19 1.41 -2.91
C ALA A 39 -8.07 1.49 -1.38
N ILE A 40 -6.94 1.96 -0.87
CA ILE A 40 -6.75 2.28 0.54
C ILE A 40 -7.50 3.58 0.86
N VAL A 41 -8.36 3.56 1.88
CA VAL A 41 -9.18 4.73 2.27
C VAL A 41 -8.90 5.21 3.69
N GLU A 42 -8.38 4.34 4.54
CA GLU A 42 -8.21 4.59 5.97
C GLU A 42 -6.98 3.88 6.54
N ARG A 43 -6.30 4.56 7.46
CA ARG A 43 -5.21 4.02 8.28
C ARG A 43 -5.75 3.69 9.66
N MET A 44 -5.67 2.42 10.06
CA MET A 44 -6.04 1.96 11.40
C MET A 44 -4.82 1.96 12.34
N ALA A 45 -3.65 1.57 11.84
CA ALA A 45 -2.36 1.62 12.53
C ALA A 45 -1.23 1.84 11.49
N PRO A 46 0.05 2.03 11.86
CA PRO A 46 1.11 2.18 10.87
C PRO A 46 1.13 1.05 9.83
N ASN A 47 0.97 -0.19 10.27
CA ASN A 47 0.96 -1.36 9.42
C ASN A 47 -0.44 -1.94 9.18
N GLN A 48 -1.50 -1.18 9.46
CA GLN A 48 -2.88 -1.65 9.26
C GLN A 48 -3.70 -0.61 8.51
N VAL A 49 -4.25 -1.03 7.37
CA VAL A 49 -5.03 -0.16 6.48
C VAL A 49 -6.34 -0.83 6.08
N ARG A 50 -7.35 -0.02 5.81
CA ARG A 50 -8.67 -0.47 5.34
C ARG A 50 -8.89 -0.03 3.89
N THR A 51 -9.47 -0.92 3.11
CA THR A 51 -9.84 -0.65 1.72
C THR A 51 -11.26 -0.12 1.58
N SER A 52 -11.59 0.45 0.42
CA SER A 52 -12.95 0.89 0.06
C SER A 52 -13.99 -0.24 0.14
N SER A 53 -13.59 -1.49 -0.08
CA SER A 53 -14.42 -2.69 0.10
C SER A 53 -14.59 -3.13 1.57
N GLY A 54 -14.03 -2.40 2.52
CA GLY A 54 -14.12 -2.67 3.96
C GLY A 54 -13.16 -3.74 4.49
N ASN A 55 -12.29 -4.31 3.65
CA ASN A 55 -11.28 -5.28 4.07
C ASN A 55 -10.13 -4.60 4.81
N VAL A 56 -9.56 -5.29 5.80
CA VAL A 56 -8.43 -4.76 6.59
C VAL A 56 -7.20 -5.57 6.27
N TYR A 57 -6.11 -4.85 5.99
CA TYR A 57 -4.83 -5.43 5.62
C TYR A 57 -3.79 -5.13 6.70
N LEU A 58 -3.17 -6.18 7.21
CA LEU A 58 -1.96 -6.12 8.03
C LEU A 58 -0.74 -6.27 7.11
N LEU A 59 0.12 -5.25 7.13
CA LEU A 59 1.34 -5.17 6.34
C LEU A 59 2.52 -5.67 7.17
N GLN A 60 3.00 -6.87 6.86
CA GLN A 60 4.05 -7.52 7.64
C GLN A 60 5.43 -7.28 7.01
N GLY A 61 6.37 -6.83 7.84
CA GLY A 61 7.72 -6.47 7.41
C GLY A 61 7.77 -5.10 6.74
N THR A 62 8.93 -4.77 6.17
CA THR A 62 9.12 -3.55 5.40
C THR A 62 8.53 -3.68 4.00
N MET A 63 8.17 -2.54 3.41
CA MET A 63 7.80 -2.46 2.00
C MET A 63 8.90 -3.06 1.09
N ASP A 64 8.50 -3.68 -0.01
CA ASP A 64 9.40 -4.07 -1.11
C ASP A 64 9.90 -2.82 -1.87
N SER A 65 10.87 -2.14 -1.25
CA SER A 65 11.49 -0.94 -1.79
C SER A 65 12.31 -1.19 -3.06
N VAL A 66 12.71 -2.44 -3.33
CA VAL A 66 13.42 -2.80 -4.56
C VAL A 66 12.43 -2.81 -5.72
N ALA A 67 11.28 -3.45 -5.57
CA ALA A 67 10.21 -3.43 -6.57
C ALA A 67 9.72 -2.01 -6.85
N MET A 68 9.45 -1.22 -5.80
CA MET A 68 9.02 0.17 -5.94
C MET A 68 10.01 1.04 -6.73
N ARG A 69 11.31 0.90 -6.47
CA ARG A 69 12.35 1.64 -7.22
C ARG A 69 12.38 1.22 -8.69
N LYS A 70 12.27 -0.09 -8.97
CA LYS A 70 12.24 -0.61 -10.34
C LYS A 70 11.02 -0.11 -11.13
N GLU A 71 9.91 0.13 -10.44
CA GLU A 71 8.70 0.74 -11.03
C GLU A 71 8.75 2.28 -11.11
N GLY A 72 9.89 2.90 -10.79
CA GLY A 72 10.09 4.35 -10.94
C GLY A 72 9.47 5.20 -9.84
N PHE A 73 9.16 4.63 -8.67
CA PHE A 73 8.73 5.44 -7.53
C PHE A 73 9.89 6.25 -6.95
N PRO A 74 9.70 7.55 -6.65
CA PRO A 74 10.73 8.39 -6.05
C PRO A 74 11.18 7.85 -4.68
N TYR A 75 12.49 7.95 -4.40
CA TYR A 75 13.06 7.51 -3.12
C TYR A 75 12.37 8.16 -1.90
N ARG A 76 12.04 9.46 -2.00
CA ARG A 76 11.33 10.20 -0.94
C ARG A 76 9.96 9.57 -0.62
N PHE A 77 9.20 9.20 -1.65
CA PHE A 77 7.92 8.52 -1.49
C PHE A 77 8.11 7.16 -0.80
N ILE A 78 9.02 6.32 -1.31
CA ILE A 78 9.29 5.00 -0.73
C ILE A 78 9.69 5.09 0.75
N LYS A 79 10.57 6.04 1.10
CA LYS A 79 11.03 6.23 2.48
C LYS A 79 9.89 6.60 3.44
N ARG A 80 8.90 7.38 3.00
CA ARG A 80 7.71 7.75 3.80
C ARG A 80 6.84 6.55 4.16
N PHE A 81 6.90 5.46 3.38
CA PHE A 81 6.08 4.26 3.56
C PHE A 81 6.85 3.01 3.97
N MET A 82 8.17 3.08 4.15
CA MET A 82 9.04 1.91 4.40
C MET A 82 8.51 0.96 5.50
N TYR A 83 7.97 1.53 6.57
CA TYR A 83 7.46 0.82 7.75
C TYR A 83 5.93 0.89 7.88
N GLY A 84 5.22 1.23 6.80
CA GLY A 84 3.78 1.41 6.77
C GLY A 84 3.34 2.87 6.59
N PHE A 85 2.08 3.15 6.89
CA PHE A 85 1.39 4.40 6.65
C PHE A 85 1.54 5.33 7.87
N SER A 86 2.12 6.52 7.66
CA SER A 86 2.15 7.56 8.69
C SER A 86 0.77 8.22 8.86
N LYS A 87 0.57 9.08 9.88
CA LYS A 87 -0.69 9.84 10.01
C LYS A 87 -0.96 10.77 8.82
N ARG A 88 0.11 11.27 8.18
CA ARG A 88 0.09 12.17 7.01
C ARG A 88 0.10 11.44 5.67
N TRP A 89 -0.17 10.14 5.66
CA TRP A 89 -0.04 9.34 4.44
C TRP A 89 -0.88 9.85 3.27
N LYS A 90 -2.07 10.42 3.54
CA LYS A 90 -2.94 10.98 2.50
C LYS A 90 -2.28 12.16 1.80
N GLU A 91 -1.71 13.10 2.55
CA GLU A 91 -0.95 14.23 2.01
C GLU A 91 0.22 13.75 1.13
N TYR A 92 0.95 12.72 1.58
CA TYR A 92 2.07 12.17 0.80
C TYR A 92 1.65 11.46 -0.48
N VAL A 93 0.44 10.86 -0.50
CA VAL A 93 -0.14 10.26 -1.70
C VAL A 93 -0.64 11.33 -2.64
N GLU A 94 -1.33 12.35 -2.11
CA GLU A 94 -1.84 13.48 -2.88
C GLU A 94 -0.70 14.22 -3.60
N GLU A 95 0.33 14.65 -2.85
CA GLU A 95 1.55 15.28 -3.40
C GLU A 95 2.15 14.42 -4.53
N PHE A 96 2.26 13.10 -4.30
CA PHE A 96 2.83 12.18 -5.28
C PHE A 96 1.96 11.97 -6.54
N LEU A 97 0.64 12.01 -6.40
CA LEU A 97 -0.28 11.86 -7.53
C LEU A 97 -0.40 13.17 -8.33
N GLU A 98 -0.34 14.32 -7.67
CA GLU A 98 -0.30 15.64 -8.32
C GLU A 98 0.95 15.83 -9.17
N GLU A 99 2.12 15.39 -8.70
CA GLU A 99 3.37 15.37 -9.50
C GLU A 99 3.28 14.51 -10.77
N ARG A 100 2.24 13.67 -10.89
CA ARG A 100 2.03 12.73 -12.01
C ARG A 100 0.79 13.04 -12.87
N ARG A 101 0.11 14.16 -12.62
CA ARG A 101 -0.98 14.66 -13.46
C ARG A 101 -0.45 15.60 -14.53
#